data_AF-A0A3B9SL20-F1
#
_entry.id   AF-A0A3B9SL20-F1
#
_cell.length_a   1.000
_cell.length_b   1.000
_cell.length_c   1.000
_cell.angle_alpha   90.00
_cell.angle_beta   90.00
_cell.angle_gamma   90.00
#
_symmetry.space_group_name_H-M   'P 1'
#
loop_
_entity.id
_entity.type
_entity.pdbx_description
1 polymer ?
#
loop_
_entity_poly.entity_id
_entity_poly.type
_entity_poly.pdbx_seq_one_letter_code
_entity_poly.pdbx_strand_id
1 'polypeptide(L)'
;PLPPSVDQCPPYPPSGSLPSRSEALMALATALEQAGKTAFTGPTALLIAPPYALRVVDVLMTNFHQPQSTLLLLVAAAIGPRWKEVYAHALAEDYRFLSYGDACLFKVQDPSASA
;
A
#
# COMPACT_ATOMS: atom_id res chain seq x y z
N PRO A 1 20.21 5.44 -10.65
CA PRO A 1 19.43 5.46 -11.91
C PRO A 1 17.98 5.02 -11.60
N LEU A 2 16.99 5.53 -12.33
CA LEU A 2 15.61 5.10 -12.16
C LEU A 2 15.46 3.62 -12.57
N PRO A 3 14.80 2.77 -11.77
CA PRO A 3 14.64 1.36 -12.10
C PRO A 3 13.72 1.21 -13.33
N PRO A 4 13.94 0.21 -14.21
CA PRO A 4 13.09 0.00 -15.38
C PRO A 4 11.71 -0.60 -15.03
N SER A 5 11.60 -1.28 -13.88
CA SER A 5 10.38 -1.92 -13.37
C SER A 5 10.44 -2.04 -11.84
N VAL A 6 9.30 -2.32 -11.22
CA VAL A 6 9.22 -2.77 -9.83
C VAL A 6 8.67 -4.19 -9.82
N ASP A 7 9.47 -5.13 -9.35
CA ASP A 7 9.11 -6.55 -9.32
C ASP A 7 8.07 -6.85 -8.21
N GLN A 8 7.63 -8.10 -8.15
CA GLN A 8 6.54 -8.51 -7.26
C GLN A 8 6.91 -8.47 -5.77
N CYS A 9 8.17 -8.73 -5.43
CA CYS A 9 8.65 -8.72 -4.05
C CYS A 9 8.74 -7.30 -3.49
N PRO A 10 8.54 -7.11 -2.17
CA PRO A 10 8.74 -5.81 -1.54
C PRO A 10 10.16 -5.27 -1.83
N PRO A 11 10.30 -4.02 -2.30
CA PRO A 11 11.60 -3.47 -2.67
C PRO A 11 12.42 -2.98 -1.47
N TYR A 12 12.02 -3.35 -0.24
CA TYR A 12 12.67 -2.89 0.97
C TYR A 12 13.69 -3.91 1.46
N PRO A 13 14.93 -3.50 1.79
CA PRO A 13 15.88 -4.40 2.41
C PRO A 13 15.31 -4.94 3.74
N PRO A 14 15.62 -6.19 4.11
CA PRO A 14 15.15 -6.81 5.34
C PRO A 14 15.73 -6.15 6.59
N SER A 15 16.81 -5.38 6.46
CA SER A 15 17.48 -4.67 7.54
C SER A 15 18.02 -3.32 7.06
N GLY A 16 18.18 -2.39 8.00
CA GLY A 16 18.69 -1.04 7.75
C GLY A 16 17.65 0.06 7.93
N SER A 17 18.14 1.29 8.03
CA SER A 17 17.28 2.48 8.04
C SER A 17 16.79 2.74 6.61
N LEU A 18 15.47 2.86 6.47
CA LEU A 18 14.85 3.29 5.22
C LEU A 18 14.79 4.83 5.19
N PRO A 19 14.88 5.46 4.00
CA PRO A 19 14.68 6.89 3.89
C PRO A 19 13.28 7.28 4.36
N SER A 20 13.18 8.45 4.96
CA SER A 20 11.91 9.12 5.21
C SER A 20 11.15 9.36 3.90
N ARG A 21 9.83 9.63 4.01
CA ARG A 21 9.00 9.98 2.85
C ARG A 21 9.60 11.14 2.04
N SER A 22 10.12 12.17 2.72
CA SER A 22 10.73 13.33 2.07
C SER A 22 12.02 12.97 1.35
N GLU A 23 12.91 12.20 1.99
CA GLU A 23 14.18 11.77 1.37
C GLU A 23 13.93 10.90 0.13
N ALA A 24 12.95 9.99 0.18
CA ALA A 24 12.58 9.14 -0.95
C ALA A 24 12.04 9.97 -2.13
N LEU A 25 11.15 10.94 -1.87
CA LEU A 25 10.59 11.81 -2.91
C LEU A 25 11.64 12.76 -3.49
N MET A 26 12.54 13.30 -2.67
CA MET A 26 13.66 14.12 -3.15
C MET A 26 14.62 13.31 -4.00
N ALA A 27 14.97 12.08 -3.60
CA ALA A 27 15.82 11.20 -4.40
C ALA A 27 15.21 10.88 -5.77
N LEU A 28 13.89 10.67 -5.84
CA LEU A 28 13.17 10.49 -7.10
C LEU A 28 13.22 11.76 -7.97
N ALA A 29 12.96 12.93 -7.38
CA ALA A 29 13.01 14.22 -8.08
C ALA A 29 14.41 14.50 -8.65
N THR A 30 15.47 14.34 -7.85
CA THR A 30 16.86 14.50 -8.29
C THR A 30 17.22 13.52 -9.41
N ALA A 31 16.78 12.26 -9.33
CA ALA A 31 17.03 11.27 -10.38
C ALA A 31 16.33 11.61 -11.70
N LEU A 32 15.14 12.23 -11.64
CA LEU A 32 14.40 12.72 -12.80
C LEU A 32 15.10 13.93 -13.45
N GLU A 33 15.53 14.90 -12.64
CA GLU A 33 16.29 16.07 -13.09
C GLU A 33 17.59 15.67 -13.79
N GLN A 34 18.38 14.78 -13.19
CA GLN A 34 19.62 14.27 -13.77
C GLN A 34 19.40 13.52 -15.09
N ALA A 35 18.22 12.91 -15.26
CA ALA A 35 17.83 12.23 -16.49
C ALA A 35 17.20 13.17 -17.53
N GLY A 36 17.01 14.46 -17.23
CA GLY A 36 16.30 15.41 -18.09
C GLY A 36 14.83 15.03 -18.30
N LYS A 37 14.21 14.36 -17.33
CA LYS A 37 12.83 13.85 -17.39
C LYS A 37 11.93 14.58 -16.41
N THR A 38 10.69 14.80 -16.81
CA THR A 38 9.64 15.38 -15.95
C THR A 38 8.70 14.33 -15.35
N ALA A 39 8.82 13.07 -15.79
CA ALA A 39 8.00 11.96 -15.32
C ALA A 39 8.78 10.64 -15.37
N PHE A 40 8.43 9.74 -14.46
CA PHE A 40 8.88 8.35 -14.46
C PHE A 40 7.69 7.45 -14.81
N THR A 41 7.88 6.57 -15.79
CA THR A 41 6.89 5.57 -16.20
C THR A 41 7.57 4.21 -16.21
N GLY A 42 6.95 3.23 -15.58
CA GLY A 42 7.43 1.85 -15.57
C GLY A 42 6.33 0.91 -15.04
N PRO A 43 6.36 -0.37 -15.44
CA PRO A 43 5.43 -1.35 -14.90
C PRO A 43 5.78 -1.67 -13.45
N THR A 44 4.75 -2.04 -12.68
CA THR A 44 4.91 -2.63 -11.35
C THR A 44 4.13 -3.94 -11.27
N ALA A 45 4.78 -4.95 -10.72
CA ALA A 45 4.15 -6.21 -10.32
C ALA A 45 4.01 -6.31 -8.79
N LEU A 46 4.31 -5.23 -8.05
CA LEU A 46 4.43 -5.21 -6.59
C LEU A 46 3.18 -5.79 -5.93
N LEU A 47 3.37 -6.86 -5.15
CA LEU A 47 2.32 -7.42 -4.30
C LEU A 47 2.43 -6.82 -2.89
N ILE A 48 1.44 -5.99 -2.54
CA ILE A 48 1.32 -5.45 -1.18
C ILE A 48 0.50 -6.44 -0.35
N ALA A 49 1.19 -7.20 0.51
CA ALA A 49 0.60 -8.16 1.43
C ALA A 49 1.34 -8.12 2.78
N PRO A 50 0.69 -8.46 3.91
CA PRO A 50 1.37 -8.53 5.20
C PRO A 50 2.63 -9.42 5.14
N PRO A 51 3.77 -9.04 5.74
CA PRO A 51 3.99 -7.87 6.62
C PRO A 51 4.48 -6.58 5.91
N TYR A 52 3.86 -6.17 4.79
CA TYR A 52 4.20 -4.91 4.12
C TYR A 52 3.70 -3.67 4.89
N ALA A 53 4.58 -2.70 5.09
CA ALA A 53 4.25 -1.41 5.70
C ALA A 53 4.17 -0.31 4.64
N LEU A 54 3.00 0.31 4.46
CA LEU A 54 2.85 1.45 3.55
C LEU A 54 3.61 2.66 4.09
N ARG A 55 4.36 3.34 3.22
CA ARG A 55 5.24 4.47 3.61
C ARG A 55 4.72 5.83 3.16
N VAL A 56 3.92 5.87 2.09
CA VAL A 56 3.44 7.11 1.45
C VAL A 56 1.95 7.38 1.67
N VAL A 57 1.16 6.33 1.89
CA VAL A 57 -0.29 6.46 2.03
C VAL A 57 -0.65 6.58 3.50
N ASP A 58 -1.34 7.66 3.87
CA ASP A 58 -1.82 7.91 5.24
C ASP A 58 -3.24 7.37 5.46
N VAL A 59 -4.07 7.41 4.41
CA VAL A 59 -5.47 6.98 4.42
C VAL A 59 -5.77 6.20 3.14
N LEU A 60 -6.46 5.09 3.27
CA LEU A 60 -6.92 4.25 2.16
C LEU A 60 -8.45 4.29 2.10
N MET A 61 -9.00 4.85 1.02
CA MET A 61 -10.41 4.71 0.67
C MET A 61 -10.55 3.60 -0.38
N THR A 62 -11.37 2.59 -0.12
CA THR A 62 -11.50 1.42 -1.01
C THR A 62 -12.81 0.69 -0.76
N ASN A 63 -13.23 -0.18 -1.69
CA ASN A 63 -14.45 -0.99 -1.54
C ASN A 63 -14.25 -2.15 -0.57
N PHE A 64 -15.34 -2.84 -0.23
CA PHE A 64 -15.27 -4.18 0.38
C PHE A 64 -14.95 -5.25 -0.68
N HIS A 65 -13.79 -5.90 -0.52
CA HIS A 65 -13.29 -6.90 -1.47
C HIS A 65 -13.74 -8.33 -1.13
N GLN A 66 -13.74 -9.22 -2.12
CA GLN A 66 -14.04 -10.63 -1.87
C GLN A 66 -12.98 -11.29 -0.95
N PRO A 67 -13.37 -12.23 -0.07
CA PRO A 67 -12.43 -13.11 0.61
C PRO A 67 -11.45 -13.78 -0.37
N GLN A 68 -10.21 -14.00 0.06
CA GLN A 68 -9.14 -14.62 -0.74
C GLN A 68 -8.68 -13.82 -1.98
N SER A 69 -9.02 -12.53 -2.07
CA SER A 69 -8.52 -11.64 -3.13
C SER A 69 -7.20 -10.98 -2.78
N THR A 70 -6.40 -10.60 -3.79
CA THR A 70 -5.16 -9.83 -3.59
C THR A 70 -5.43 -8.41 -3.05
N LEU A 71 -6.60 -7.83 -3.35
CA LEU A 71 -7.03 -6.54 -2.78
C LEU A 71 -7.31 -6.64 -1.28
N LEU A 72 -7.79 -7.78 -0.80
CA LEU A 72 -7.91 -8.02 0.64
C LEU A 72 -6.55 -8.08 1.32
N LEU A 73 -5.50 -8.57 0.63
CA LEU A 73 -4.12 -8.53 1.16
C LEU A 73 -3.62 -7.09 1.30
N LEU A 74 -3.93 -6.20 0.35
CA LEU A 74 -3.63 -4.77 0.46
C LEU A 74 -4.30 -4.14 1.67
N VAL A 75 -5.59 -4.43 1.90
CA VAL A 75 -6.32 -3.95 3.09
C VAL A 75 -5.68 -4.51 4.35
N ALA A 76 -5.34 -5.80 4.38
CA ALA A 76 -4.69 -6.43 5.52
C ALA A 76 -3.32 -5.82 5.83
N ALA A 77 -2.54 -5.43 4.82
CA ALA A 77 -1.28 -4.71 5.00
C ALA A 77 -1.50 -3.29 5.53
N ALA A 78 -2.58 -2.63 5.12
CA ALA A 78 -2.89 -1.25 5.48
C ALA A 78 -3.38 -1.08 6.93
N ILE A 79 -4.22 -1.98 7.44
CA ILE A 79 -4.82 -1.85 8.78
C ILE A 79 -4.47 -3.00 9.73
N GLY A 80 -3.57 -3.89 9.32
CA GLY A 80 -3.15 -5.03 10.13
C GLY A 80 -4.31 -6.00 10.41
N PRO A 81 -4.28 -6.77 11.51
CA PRO A 81 -5.24 -7.84 11.77
C PRO A 81 -6.70 -7.36 11.91
N ARG A 82 -6.92 -6.06 12.12
CA ARG A 82 -8.24 -5.42 12.27
C ARG A 82 -9.14 -5.57 11.05
N TRP A 83 -8.59 -5.88 9.88
CA TRP A 83 -9.41 -6.11 8.68
C TRP A 83 -10.47 -7.21 8.91
N LYS A 84 -10.16 -8.23 9.71
CA LYS A 84 -11.11 -9.33 9.99
C LYS A 84 -12.35 -8.83 10.72
N GLU A 85 -12.16 -7.96 11.72
CA GLU A 85 -13.25 -7.38 12.52
C GLU A 85 -14.13 -6.47 11.65
N VAL A 86 -13.51 -5.62 10.83
CA VAL A 86 -14.22 -4.74 9.89
C VAL A 86 -15.09 -5.55 8.93
N TYR A 87 -14.55 -6.62 8.37
CA TYR A 87 -15.27 -7.45 7.41
C TYR A 87 -16.36 -8.29 8.07
N ALA A 88 -16.14 -8.78 9.29
CA ALA A 88 -17.17 -9.48 10.06
C ALA A 88 -18.35 -8.55 10.37
N HIS A 89 -18.08 -7.31 10.77
CA HIS A 89 -19.12 -6.29 10.96
C HIS A 89 -19.88 -6.00 9.66
N ALA A 90 -19.17 -5.76 8.56
CA ALA A 90 -19.80 -5.47 7.27
C ALA A 90 -20.72 -6.60 6.79
N LEU A 91 -20.33 -7.86 7.02
CA LEU A 91 -21.18 -9.02 6.71
C LEU A 91 -22.40 -9.12 7.63
N ALA A 92 -22.26 -8.77 8.91
CA ALA A 92 -23.36 -8.82 9.88
C ALA A 92 -24.42 -7.73 9.64
N GLU A 93 -23.99 -6.57 9.13
CA GLU A 93 -24.83 -5.40 8.87
C GLU A 93 -25.26 -5.28 7.38
N ASP A 94 -25.19 -6.36 6.61
CA ASP A 94 -25.61 -6.43 5.20
C ASP A 94 -25.03 -5.33 4.29
N TYR A 95 -23.76 -4.97 4.49
CA TYR A 95 -23.06 -4.05 3.60
C TYR A 95 -22.98 -4.65 2.20
N ARG A 96 -23.00 -3.80 1.18
CA ARG A 96 -22.84 -4.19 -0.21
C ARG A 96 -21.36 -4.32 -0.54
N PHE A 97 -20.96 -5.48 -1.07
CA PHE A 97 -19.56 -5.75 -1.42
C PHE A 97 -19.28 -5.46 -2.90
N LEU A 98 -17.99 -5.51 -3.27
CA LEU A 98 -17.46 -5.42 -4.63
C LEU A 98 -17.58 -4.02 -5.26
N SER A 99 -17.39 -3.94 -6.58
CA SER A 99 -17.13 -2.70 -7.33
C SER A 99 -18.21 -1.63 -7.20
N TYR A 100 -19.47 -2.02 -6.98
CA TYR A 100 -20.61 -1.12 -6.85
C TYR A 100 -21.23 -1.12 -5.44
N GLY A 101 -20.51 -1.71 -4.49
CA GLY A 101 -20.91 -1.77 -3.10
C GLY A 101 -20.57 -0.51 -2.31
N ASP A 102 -20.54 -0.68 -1.01
CA ASP A 102 -20.17 0.36 -0.06
C ASP A 102 -18.63 0.52 0.01
N ALA A 103 -18.21 1.64 0.56
CA ALA A 103 -16.80 2.01 0.69
C ALA A 103 -16.33 2.00 2.14
N CYS A 104 -15.06 1.70 2.30
CA CYS A 104 -14.30 1.82 3.52
C CYS A 104 -13.42 3.08 3.49
N LEU A 105 -13.21 3.69 4.65
CA LEU A 105 -12.17 4.68 4.86
C LEU A 105 -11.26 4.24 6.01
N PHE A 106 -10.00 3.96 5.70
CA PHE A 106 -9.06 3.41 6.65
C PHE A 106 -7.89 4.36 6.90
N LYS A 107 -7.62 4.69 8.17
CA LYS A 107 -6.32 5.25 8.54
C LYS A 107 -5.29 4.11 8.49
N VAL A 108 -4.24 4.30 7.70
CA VAL A 108 -3.17 3.32 7.55
C VAL A 108 -2.40 3.22 8.86
N GLN A 109 -2.06 1.99 9.28
CA GLN A 109 -1.29 1.77 10.49
C GLN A 109 0.11 2.38 10.35
N ASP A 110 0.60 3.01 11.42
CA ASP A 110 1.95 3.54 11.43
C ASP A 110 2.96 2.37 11.48
N PRO A 111 3.90 2.27 10.53
CA PRO A 111 4.95 1.26 10.55
C PRO A 111 5.76 1.22 11.85
N SER A 112 5.85 2.33 12.60
CA SER A 112 6.59 2.37 13.87
C SER A 112 5.77 1.96 15.09
N ALA A 113 4.46 1.72 14.95
CA ALA A 113 3.57 1.39 16.07
C ALA A 113 3.43 -0.14 16.30
N SER A 114 4.02 -0.98 15.45
CA SER A 114 3.98 -2.44 15.56
C SER A 114 5.31 -3.07 15.98
N ALA A 115 6.12 -2.34 16.75
CA ALA A 115 7.36 -2.82 17.37
C ALA A 115 7.15 -3.06 18.86
#